data_AF-A0A7V9DYR7-F1
#
_entry.id   AF-A0A7V9DYR7-F1
#
_cell.length_a   1.000
_cell.length_b   1.000
_cell.length_c   1.000
_cell.angle_alpha   90.00
_cell.angle_beta   90.00
_cell.angle_gamma   90.00
#
_symmetry.space_group_name_H-M   'P 1'
#
loop_
_entity.id
_entity.type
_entity.pdbx_description
1 polymer ?
#
loop_
_entity_poly.entity_id
_entity_poly.type
_entity_poly.pdbx_seq_one_letter_code
_entity_poly.pdbx_strand_id
1 'polypeptide(L)'
;MRDPQKPSSARNVLGGELTGCCDSPATGFYRDGYCHTGPHDVGSHTVCTKVTQEFLEFSAQRGNDLVTPHPEFDFPGLIPGDRWCVCVARWKEALDAGIAPPVLLTATHEKALEVVPLDQLKRYAADLQ
;
A
#
# COMPACT_ATOMS: atom_id res chain seq x y z
N MET A 1 -2.59 4.44 23.96
CA MET A 1 -3.97 4.56 23.45
C MET A 1 -3.97 5.74 22.49
N ARG A 2 -4.35 5.55 21.22
CA ARG A 2 -4.37 6.64 20.22
C ARG A 2 -5.42 7.69 20.62
N ASP A 3 -5.06 8.95 20.44
CA ASP A 3 -5.98 10.08 20.54
C ASP A 3 -6.81 10.14 19.23
N PRO A 4 -8.13 9.92 19.28
CA PRO A 4 -9.00 9.92 18.10
C PRO A 4 -9.17 11.31 17.45
N GLN A 5 -8.63 12.38 18.03
CA GLN A 5 -8.75 13.75 17.50
C GLN A 5 -7.50 14.24 16.76
N LYS A 6 -6.44 13.44 16.64
CA LYS A 6 -5.25 13.83 15.88
C LYS A 6 -5.28 13.13 14.52
N PRO A 7 -5.74 13.78 13.44
CA PRO A 7 -5.49 13.25 12.11
C PRO A 7 -3.97 13.12 12.02
N SER A 8 -3.50 11.97 11.52
CA SER A 8 -2.08 11.87 11.25
C SER A 8 -1.74 13.05 10.33
N SER A 9 -0.69 13.80 10.63
CA SER A 9 -0.22 14.85 9.74
C SER A 9 0.35 14.30 8.42
N ALA A 10 0.06 13.03 8.11
CA ALA A 10 0.55 12.35 6.93
C ALA A 10 -0.21 12.84 5.71
N ARG A 11 0.54 13.11 4.65
CA ARG A 11 -0.03 13.56 3.39
C ARG A 11 -0.01 12.43 2.38
N ASN A 12 -0.98 12.47 1.49
CA ASN A 12 -1.01 11.60 0.34
C ASN A 12 -0.13 12.13 -0.79
N VAL A 13 0.10 11.32 -1.83
CA VAL A 13 0.92 11.70 -3.01
C VAL A 13 0.37 12.86 -3.83
N LEU A 14 -0.87 13.28 -3.59
CA LEU A 14 -1.49 14.48 -4.20
C LEU A 14 -1.30 15.73 -3.34
N GLY A 15 -0.68 15.60 -2.16
CA GLY A 15 -0.48 16.67 -1.20
C GLY A 15 -1.67 16.96 -0.29
N GLY A 16 -2.75 16.16 -0.37
CA GLY A 16 -3.87 16.23 0.56
C GLY A 16 -3.64 15.39 1.82
N GLU A 17 -4.63 15.35 2.72
CA GLU A 17 -4.63 14.46 3.88
C GLU A 17 -4.65 12.97 3.45
N LEU A 18 -3.92 12.12 4.16
CA LEU A 18 -3.91 10.68 3.87
C LEU A 18 -5.24 10.03 4.28
N THR A 19 -5.93 9.41 3.33
CA THR A 19 -7.17 8.66 3.59
C THR A 19 -6.88 7.22 3.99
N GLY A 20 -7.86 6.55 4.60
CA GLY A 20 -7.75 5.13 4.96
C GLY A 20 -7.66 4.23 3.73
N CYS A 21 -6.76 3.25 3.77
CA CYS A 21 -6.59 2.26 2.71
C CYS A 21 -7.56 1.09 2.88
N CYS A 22 -7.54 0.43 4.05
CA CYS A 22 -8.43 -0.69 4.40
C CYS A 22 -8.45 -0.97 5.90
N ASP A 23 -9.63 -1.01 6.51
CA ASP A 23 -9.79 -1.27 7.95
C ASP A 23 -10.20 -2.72 8.28
N SER A 24 -10.59 -3.51 7.27
CA SER A 24 -11.02 -4.90 7.45
C SER A 24 -10.71 -5.73 6.19
N PRO A 25 -9.56 -6.42 6.15
CA PRO A 25 -8.54 -6.49 7.20
C PRO A 25 -7.77 -5.18 7.39
N ALA A 26 -7.38 -4.88 8.64
CA ALA A 26 -6.61 -3.67 8.96
C ALA A 26 -5.23 -3.74 8.31
N THR A 27 -5.00 -2.87 7.32
CA THR A 27 -3.72 -2.81 6.60
C THR A 27 -2.74 -1.84 7.26
N GLY A 28 -1.62 -1.59 6.58
CA GLY A 28 -0.56 -0.68 7.03
C GLY A 28 0.46 -1.36 7.93
N PHE A 29 1.67 -0.81 7.95
CA PHE A 29 2.76 -1.31 8.81
C PHE A 29 2.36 -1.28 10.29
N TYR A 30 1.63 -0.25 10.71
CA TYR A 30 1.14 -0.10 12.08
C TYR A 30 -0.22 -0.76 12.35
N ARG A 31 -0.77 -1.50 11.38
CA ARG A 31 -2.10 -2.14 11.44
C ARG A 31 -3.21 -1.17 11.88
N ASP A 32 -3.18 0.03 11.32
CA ASP A 32 -4.15 1.08 11.63
C ASP A 32 -5.08 1.43 10.47
N GLY A 33 -4.97 0.70 9.36
CA GLY A 33 -5.77 0.89 8.16
C GLY A 33 -5.23 1.94 7.18
N TYR A 34 -4.13 2.62 7.52
CA TYR A 34 -3.51 3.65 6.69
C TYR A 34 -2.13 3.21 6.24
N CYS A 35 -1.66 3.73 5.11
CA CYS A 35 -0.28 3.50 4.65
C CYS A 35 0.73 4.42 5.34
N HIS A 36 0.57 4.58 6.66
CA HIS A 36 1.53 5.27 7.50
C HIS A 36 2.85 4.51 7.55
N THR A 37 3.94 5.28 7.61
CA THR A 37 5.30 4.75 7.69
C THR A 37 6.13 5.55 8.68
N GLY A 38 7.29 5.04 9.05
CA GLY A 38 8.21 5.66 9.99
C GLY A 38 9.58 4.98 9.99
N PRO A 39 10.51 5.36 10.88
CA PRO A 39 11.89 4.88 10.84
C PRO A 39 12.05 3.35 10.97
N HIS A 40 11.05 2.66 11.53
CA HIS A 40 11.05 1.21 11.70
C HIS A 40 10.47 0.44 10.50
N ASP A 41 9.76 1.13 9.60
CA ASP A 41 9.21 0.55 8.39
C ASP A 41 10.24 0.65 7.25
N VAL A 42 11.25 -0.20 7.33
CA VAL A 42 12.35 -0.24 6.33
C VAL A 42 11.84 -0.60 4.93
N GLY A 43 10.72 -1.34 4.85
CA GLY A 43 10.07 -1.70 3.58
C GLY A 43 9.30 -0.55 2.92
N SER A 44 8.98 0.50 3.68
CA SER A 44 8.15 1.63 3.26
C SER A 44 6.82 1.16 2.66
N HIS A 45 5.91 0.67 3.53
CA HIS A 45 4.54 0.25 3.19
C HIS A 45 3.63 1.46 2.89
N THR A 46 4.00 2.24 1.89
CA THR A 46 3.44 3.56 1.60
C THR A 46 2.50 3.58 0.41
N VAL A 47 2.37 2.47 -0.33
CA VAL A 47 1.49 2.38 -1.51
C VAL A 47 0.22 1.62 -1.16
N CYS A 48 -0.92 2.30 -1.18
CA CYS A 48 -2.23 1.64 -1.08
C CYS A 48 -2.61 1.10 -2.44
N THR A 49 -2.67 -0.22 -2.58
CA THR A 49 -3.01 -0.87 -3.84
C THR A 49 -4.22 -1.78 -3.70
N LYS A 50 -5.03 -1.86 -4.75
CA LYS A 50 -6.04 -2.91 -4.91
C LYS A 50 -5.35 -4.10 -5.59
N VAL A 51 -4.99 -5.13 -4.83
CA VAL A 51 -4.19 -6.24 -5.36
C VAL A 51 -4.93 -7.00 -6.45
N THR A 52 -4.18 -7.49 -7.44
CA THR A 52 -4.70 -8.33 -8.54
C THR A 52 -4.09 -9.72 -8.45
N GLN A 53 -4.68 -10.69 -9.15
CA GLN A 53 -4.17 -12.06 -9.19
C GLN A 53 -2.73 -12.09 -9.74
N GLU A 54 -2.47 -11.37 -10.83
CA GLU A 54 -1.17 -11.31 -11.50
C GLU A 54 -0.10 -10.69 -10.59
N PHE A 55 -0.47 -9.67 -9.81
CA PHE A 55 0.42 -9.06 -8.83
C PHE A 55 0.76 -10.02 -7.70
N LEU A 56 -0.23 -10.73 -7.14
CA LEU A 56 -0.03 -11.69 -6.05
C LEU A 56 0.90 -12.83 -6.49
N GLU A 57 0.66 -13.40 -7.68
CA GLU A 57 1.50 -14.45 -8.26
C GLU A 57 2.94 -13.97 -8.51
N PHE A 58 3.09 -12.81 -9.14
CA PHE A 58 4.41 -12.22 -9.38
C PHE A 58 5.14 -11.93 -8.06
N SER A 59 4.45 -11.34 -7.09
CA SER A 59 5.01 -11.00 -5.78
C SER A 59 5.53 -12.25 -5.06
N ALA A 60 4.75 -13.35 -5.07
CA ALA A 60 5.17 -14.62 -4.49
C ALA A 60 6.41 -15.18 -5.20
N GLN A 61 6.48 -15.13 -6.53
CA GLN A 61 7.66 -15.54 -7.30
C GLN A 61 8.92 -14.71 -6.99
N ARG A 62 8.74 -13.47 -6.52
CA ARG A 62 9.83 -12.58 -6.06
C ARG A 62 10.12 -12.68 -4.57
N GLY A 63 9.60 -13.71 -3.90
CA GLY A 63 9.81 -13.98 -2.48
C GLY A 63 9.04 -13.05 -1.55
N ASN A 64 7.97 -12.43 -2.03
CA ASN A 64 7.03 -11.63 -1.24
C ASN A 64 5.64 -12.27 -1.31
N ASP A 65 5.46 -13.36 -0.58
CA ASP A 65 4.18 -14.07 -0.50
C ASP A 65 3.17 -13.24 0.29
N LEU A 66 2.14 -12.77 -0.41
CA LEU A 66 1.02 -12.02 0.16
C LEU A 66 -0.28 -12.84 0.19
N VAL A 67 -0.23 -14.14 -0.12
CA VAL A 67 -1.41 -15.02 -0.17
C VAL A 67 -1.45 -15.92 1.05
N THR A 68 -0.29 -16.43 1.51
CA THR A 68 -0.23 -17.28 2.70
C THR A 68 -0.56 -16.48 3.96
N PRO A 69 -1.56 -16.90 4.76
CA PRO A 69 -1.87 -16.24 6.03
C PRO A 69 -0.74 -16.39 7.05
N HIS A 70 -0.45 -15.32 7.79
CA HIS A 70 0.47 -15.30 8.92
C HIS A 70 -0.22 -14.69 10.16
N PRO A 71 -0.97 -15.51 10.93
CA PRO A 71 -1.69 -15.06 12.12
C PRO A 71 -0.79 -14.40 13.18
N GLU A 72 0.48 -14.82 13.25
CA GLU A 72 1.49 -14.25 14.13
C GLU A 72 1.82 -12.76 13.84
N PHE A 73 1.48 -12.28 12.64
CA PHE A 73 1.67 -10.89 12.21
C PHE A 73 0.34 -10.17 11.90
N ASP A 74 -0.77 -10.74 12.36
CA ASP A 74 -2.12 -10.26 12.04
C ASP A 74 -2.30 -10.05 10.53
N PHE A 75 -1.84 -11.04 9.75
CA PHE A 75 -1.90 -11.02 8.31
C PHE A 75 -2.80 -12.16 7.81
N PRO A 76 -3.97 -11.87 7.22
CA PRO A 76 -4.94 -12.88 6.85
C PRO A 76 -4.61 -13.62 5.54
N GLY A 77 -3.59 -13.18 4.80
CA GLY A 77 -3.45 -13.51 3.38
C GLY A 77 -4.42 -12.69 2.53
N LEU A 78 -3.97 -12.27 1.35
CA LEU A 78 -4.74 -11.41 0.46
C LEU A 78 -5.35 -12.20 -0.69
N ILE A 79 -6.51 -11.74 -1.15
CA ILE A 79 -7.16 -12.20 -2.37
C ILE A 79 -7.29 -11.04 -3.38
N PRO A 80 -7.45 -11.34 -4.68
CA PRO A 80 -7.66 -10.30 -5.68
C PRO A 80 -8.85 -9.40 -5.32
N GLY A 81 -8.61 -8.08 -5.37
CA GLY A 81 -9.59 -7.06 -5.03
C GLY A 81 -9.43 -6.47 -3.63
N ASP A 82 -8.66 -7.10 -2.75
CA ASP A 82 -8.31 -6.53 -1.44
C ASP A 82 -7.49 -5.25 -1.60
N ARG A 83 -7.66 -4.34 -0.64
CA ARG A 83 -6.81 -3.15 -0.54
C ARG A 83 -5.75 -3.37 0.52
N TRP A 84 -4.50 -3.12 0.15
CA TRP A 84 -3.38 -3.33 1.06
C TRP A 84 -2.27 -2.31 0.86
N CYS A 85 -1.64 -1.90 1.96
CA CYS A 85 -0.43 -1.10 1.94
C CYS A 85 0.77 -2.01 1.66
N VAL A 86 1.37 -1.86 0.48
CA VAL A 86 2.54 -2.64 0.06
C VAL A 86 3.81 -1.79 0.12
N CYS A 87 4.95 -2.45 0.30
CA CYS A 87 6.27 -1.84 0.15
C CYS A 87 6.37 -1.16 -1.22
N VAL A 88 6.75 0.11 -1.25
CA VAL A 88 6.87 0.88 -2.50
C VAL A 88 7.84 0.23 -3.49
N ALA A 89 8.92 -0.38 -3.00
CA ALA A 89 9.88 -1.11 -3.83
C ALA A 89 9.25 -2.34 -4.51
N ARG A 90 8.33 -3.05 -3.82
CA ARG A 90 7.61 -4.21 -4.39
C ARG A 90 6.58 -3.79 -5.42
N TRP A 91 5.88 -2.68 -5.18
CA TRP A 91 4.99 -2.10 -6.18
C TRP A 91 5.78 -1.63 -7.42
N LYS A 92 6.95 -1.00 -7.22
CA LYS A 92 7.84 -0.58 -8.32
C LYS A 92 8.40 -1.75 -9.12
N GLU A 93 8.76 -2.84 -8.46
CA GLU A 93 9.19 -4.08 -9.13
C GLU A 93 8.09 -4.63 -10.05
N ALA A 94 6.83 -4.62 -9.59
CA ALA A 94 5.67 -4.98 -10.40
C ALA A 94 5.40 -3.99 -11.55
N LEU A 95 5.60 -2.69 -11.33
CA LEU A 95 5.50 -1.67 -12.39
C LEU A 95 6.51 -1.92 -13.51
N ASP A 96 7.77 -2.20 -13.15
CA ASP A 96 8.83 -2.45 -14.12
C ASP A 96 8.60 -3.74 -14.92
N ALA A 97 7.90 -4.71 -14.32
CA ALA A 97 7.46 -5.92 -15.00
C ALA A 97 6.15 -5.75 -15.81
N GLY A 98 5.53 -4.56 -15.80
CA GLY A 98 4.30 -4.28 -16.54
C GLY A 98 3.03 -4.85 -15.93
N ILE A 99 3.07 -5.29 -14.66
CA ILE A 99 1.97 -5.97 -13.96
C ILE A 99 1.53 -5.23 -12.70
N ALA A 100 1.92 -3.96 -12.53
CA ALA A 100 1.56 -3.16 -11.36
C ALA A 100 0.03 -3.15 -11.12
N PRO A 101 -0.40 -3.43 -9.88
CA PRO A 101 -1.81 -3.38 -9.50
C PRO A 101 -2.29 -1.92 -9.37
N PRO A 102 -3.61 -1.67 -9.51
CA PRO A 102 -4.20 -0.34 -9.35
C PRO A 102 -3.89 0.30 -7.98
N VAL A 103 -3.71 1.62 -7.96
CA VAL A 103 -3.31 2.39 -6.78
C VAL A 103 -4.43 3.34 -6.36
N LEU A 104 -4.64 3.49 -5.05
CA LEU A 104 -5.48 4.55 -4.50
C LEU A 104 -4.57 5.70 -4.07
N LEU A 105 -4.56 6.78 -4.84
CA LEU A 105 -3.63 7.89 -4.65
C LEU A 105 -3.92 8.67 -3.36
N THR A 106 -5.20 8.84 -3.01
CA THR A 106 -5.61 9.52 -1.77
C THR A 106 -5.19 8.76 -0.51
N ALA A 107 -5.01 7.44 -0.60
CA ALA A 107 -4.58 6.55 0.48
C ALA A 107 -3.09 6.14 0.38
N THR A 108 -2.36 6.64 -0.62
CA THR A 108 -0.92 6.40 -0.82
C THR A 108 -0.13 7.54 -0.20
N HIS A 109 0.80 7.22 0.70
CA HIS A 109 1.58 8.18 1.46
C HIS A 109 2.62 8.91 0.60
N GLU A 110 2.85 10.21 0.85
CA GLU A 110 3.72 11.07 0.03
C GLU A 110 5.15 10.53 -0.15
N LYS A 111 5.72 9.89 0.87
CA LYS A 111 7.01 9.18 0.81
C LYS A 111 7.13 8.13 -0.31
N ALA A 112 6.02 7.60 -0.84
CA ALA A 112 6.08 6.75 -2.03
C ALA A 112 6.77 7.46 -3.22
N LEU A 113 6.68 8.80 -3.27
CA LEU A 113 7.30 9.65 -4.29
C LEU A 113 8.83 9.67 -4.25
N GLU A 114 9.45 9.22 -3.16
CA GLU A 114 10.91 9.06 -3.08
C GLU A 114 11.41 7.91 -3.98
N VAL A 115 10.53 6.97 -4.33
CA VAL A 115 10.85 5.78 -5.14
C VAL A 115 10.10 5.75 -6.47
N VAL A 116 8.83 6.19 -6.49
CA VAL A 116 7.97 6.16 -7.67
C VAL A 116 7.42 7.55 -7.97
N PRO A 117 7.76 8.15 -9.13
CA PRO A 117 7.19 9.43 -9.55
C PRO A 117 5.66 9.44 -9.61
N LEU A 118 5.06 10.61 -9.34
CA LEU A 118 3.60 10.77 -9.32
C LEU A 118 2.94 10.41 -10.67
N ASP A 119 3.58 10.68 -11.80
CA ASP A 119 3.05 10.34 -13.13
C ASP A 119 2.96 8.82 -13.35
N GLN A 120 3.84 8.03 -12.74
CA GLN A 120 3.78 6.58 -12.77
C GLN A 120 2.62 6.06 -11.93
N LEU A 121 2.45 6.59 -10.71
CA LEU A 121 1.32 6.23 -9.85
C LEU A 121 -0.02 6.60 -10.50
N LYS A 122 -0.12 7.80 -11.12
CA LYS A 122 -1.34 8.27 -11.78
C LYS A 122 -1.81 7.39 -12.94
N ARG A 123 -0.89 6.72 -13.64
CA ARG A 123 -1.25 5.78 -14.73
C ARG A 123 -2.02 4.56 -14.24
N TYR A 124 -1.95 4.26 -12.95
CA TYR A 124 -2.60 3.11 -12.31
C TYR A 124 -3.67 3.55 -11.29
N ALA A 125 -4.05 4.83 -11.26
CA ALA A 125 -5.00 5.37 -10.29
C ALA A 125 -6.39 4.72 -10.42
N ALA A 126 -6.95 4.29 -9.29
CA ALA A 126 -8.29 3.70 -9.20
C ALA A 126 -9.32 4.63 -8.51
N ASP A 127 -8.85 5.72 -7.90
CA ASP A 127 -9.65 6.67 -7.12
C ASP A 127 -9.72 8.08 -7.72
N LEU A 128 -9.14 8.29 -8.90
CA LEU A 128 -9.34 9.46 -9.74
C LEU A 128 -10.14 9.04 -10.98
N GLN A 129 -11.47 9.12 -10.90
CA GLN A 129 -12.39 8.94 -12.03
C GLN A 129 -13.16 10.24 -12.27
#